data_AF-A0A1Y5IFL4-F1
#
_entry.id   AF-A0A1Y5IFL4-F1
#
_cell.length_a   1.000
_cell.length_b   1.000
_cell.length_c   1.000
_cell.angle_alpha   90.00
_cell.angle_beta   90.00
_cell.angle_gamma   90.00
#
_symmetry.space_group_name_H-M   'P 1'
#
loop_
_entity.id
_entity.type
_entity.pdbx_description
1 polymer ?
#
loop_
_entity_poly.entity_id
_entity_poly.type
_entity_poly.pdbx_seq_one_letter_code
_entity_poly.pdbx_strand_id
1 'polypeptide(L)'
;MSKRLATVACIVVACATHGVWCTIGLVAVVTAFALSCEVARSATYSVKRKRAYVFVVSVILFIVIDELERSATSPTVATGIMRTTFNAYRAFRYDVLRMLSYGIDVVEGVAAPSLGVALRYVMYPPLRQCGPIVFYREFERHTCAGDKRRFGYALRELADCFAWYAMLDYATRTYYSSMMAPDDGLFTNMVHAWTHTTAIWASPTIIFNFNHALAVFDGQVSPRDVSVPWTSSGTSFTNFWRTFHTSLHELYVHYIHRPFGSNTLSVVIVMGFSLLFHGIRDTAWWVFFIVNCIGVVIERTFTDRYPAAFEGFSPISMAMYQAFLFAIFTACSGGDARMSHRNASLPLNVLIFWSLQRTTRRKERPIVPPACLARAAASAPSDTPSCTKCRDTGSYACVQCKGAGYLPPGGFHAKNVVDMKNAVGTKWTAHRRTRGWRHFECIGASPKAKTLTLRATCDITVTVDIPVTFLKDRMEWSSGWKQRDDFEWVGDVDQPGGAVARPKGGATCVKCEGSGQIPCEAKGCDMGLVRIEKQRAVIERTEAIFKRQLDSLRKEDDEASIQRARMLKKQLNLKSDAKKERTRAEVERKRRQKLQINDDGSKWADFRNDRRDAELREWLAGALDDEPDPDSQQ
;
A
#
# COMPACT_ATOMS: atom_id res chain seq x y z
N MET A 1 -16.71 -4.15 -35.35
CA MET A 1 -17.26 -2.80 -35.15
C MET A 1 -16.11 -1.80 -35.09
N SER A 2 -16.17 -0.65 -35.78
CA SER A 2 -15.12 0.38 -35.67
C SER A 2 -15.12 0.99 -34.26
N LYS A 3 -13.97 1.45 -33.76
CA LYS A 3 -13.88 2.03 -32.40
C LYS A 3 -14.85 3.20 -32.19
N ARG A 4 -15.07 4.02 -33.23
CA ARG A 4 -16.02 5.14 -33.19
C ARG A 4 -17.47 4.66 -33.07
N LEU A 5 -17.86 3.63 -33.83
CA LEU A 5 -19.20 3.04 -33.75
C LEU A 5 -19.46 2.43 -32.37
N ALA A 6 -18.41 1.84 -31.76
CA ALA A 6 -18.48 1.29 -30.41
C ALA A 6 -18.76 2.36 -29.34
N THR A 7 -18.07 3.50 -29.42
CA THR A 7 -18.30 4.64 -28.52
C THR A 7 -19.72 5.20 -28.70
N VAL A 8 -20.19 5.36 -29.94
CA VAL A 8 -21.56 5.80 -30.22
C VAL A 8 -22.59 4.83 -29.64
N ALA A 9 -22.39 3.52 -29.80
CA ALA A 9 -23.27 2.51 -29.23
C ALA A 9 -23.36 2.62 -27.69
N CYS A 10 -22.23 2.85 -27.00
CA CYS A 10 -22.23 3.05 -25.54
C CYS A 10 -23.06 4.27 -25.13
N ILE A 11 -22.95 5.38 -25.87
CA ILE A 11 -23.73 6.60 -25.63
C ILE A 11 -25.21 6.37 -25.89
N VAL A 12 -25.57 5.68 -26.98
CA VAL A 12 -26.96 5.38 -27.32
C VAL A 12 -27.61 4.50 -26.25
N VAL A 13 -26.93 3.45 -25.80
CA VAL A 13 -27.43 2.60 -24.70
C VAL A 13 -27.58 3.40 -23.42
N ALA A 14 -26.63 4.29 -23.13
CA ALA A 14 -26.70 5.18 -21.97
C ALA A 14 -27.92 6.12 -22.01
N CYS A 15 -28.21 6.70 -23.18
CA CYS A 15 -29.40 7.53 -23.40
C CYS A 15 -30.68 6.73 -23.17
N ALA A 16 -30.73 5.49 -23.66
CA ALA A 16 -31.89 4.62 -23.49
C ALA A 16 -32.10 4.20 -22.02
N THR A 17 -31.03 3.95 -21.27
CA THR A 17 -31.13 3.44 -19.88
C THR A 17 -31.33 4.53 -18.84
N HIS A 18 -30.74 5.73 -19.04
CA HIS A 18 -30.70 6.78 -18.02
C HIS A 18 -31.20 8.15 -18.53
N GLY A 19 -31.72 8.20 -19.75
CA GLY A 19 -32.23 9.42 -20.35
C GLY A 19 -31.16 10.24 -21.07
N VAL A 20 -31.61 10.98 -22.09
CA VAL A 20 -30.75 11.77 -22.98
C VAL A 20 -30.02 12.88 -22.22
N TRP A 21 -30.74 13.65 -21.39
CA TRP A 21 -30.15 14.78 -20.65
C TRP A 21 -29.11 14.36 -19.63
N CYS A 22 -29.38 13.30 -18.86
CA CYS A 22 -28.39 12.74 -17.93
C CYS A 22 -27.15 12.23 -18.67
N THR A 23 -27.35 11.63 -19.85
CA THR A 23 -26.24 11.11 -20.66
C THR A 23 -25.40 12.23 -21.26
N ILE A 24 -26.01 13.31 -21.74
CA ILE A 24 -25.29 14.50 -22.22
C ILE A 24 -24.44 15.09 -21.09
N GLY A 25 -25.02 15.25 -19.89
CA GLY A 25 -24.28 15.73 -18.71
C GLY A 25 -23.10 14.84 -18.36
N LEU A 26 -23.30 13.51 -18.37
CA LEU A 26 -22.21 12.56 -18.12
C LEU A 26 -21.10 12.66 -19.18
N VAL A 27 -21.44 12.71 -20.47
CA VAL A 27 -20.46 12.85 -21.55
C VAL A 27 -19.65 14.13 -21.36
N ALA A 28 -20.29 15.23 -20.99
CA ALA A 28 -19.60 16.49 -20.69
C ALA A 28 -18.63 16.34 -19.51
N VAL A 29 -19.06 15.71 -18.41
CA VAL A 29 -18.19 15.47 -17.23
C VAL A 29 -17.01 14.57 -17.57
N VAL A 30 -17.23 13.45 -18.25
CA VAL A 30 -16.15 12.53 -18.66
C VAL A 30 -15.18 13.23 -19.61
N THR A 31 -15.68 14.06 -20.53
CA THR A 31 -14.85 14.83 -21.46
C THR A 31 -14.00 15.86 -20.71
N ALA A 32 -14.61 16.66 -19.83
CA ALA A 32 -13.91 17.66 -19.04
C ALA A 32 -12.82 17.01 -18.15
N PHE A 33 -13.15 15.90 -17.49
CA PHE A 33 -12.20 15.15 -16.69
C PHE A 33 -11.07 14.53 -17.52
N ALA A 34 -11.37 13.99 -18.71
CA ALA A 34 -10.35 13.40 -19.57
C ALA A 34 -9.36 14.45 -20.08
N LEU A 35 -9.87 15.62 -20.49
CA LEU A 35 -9.04 16.76 -20.88
C LEU A 35 -8.21 17.28 -19.70
N SER A 36 -8.80 17.36 -18.50
CA SER A 36 -8.08 17.83 -17.32
C SER A 36 -6.96 16.87 -16.90
N CYS A 37 -7.15 15.55 -17.06
CA CYS A 37 -6.10 14.56 -16.86
C CYS A 37 -4.98 14.68 -17.89
N GLU A 38 -5.30 15.01 -19.15
CA GLU A 38 -4.30 15.25 -20.19
C GLU A 38 -3.44 16.49 -19.89
N VAL A 39 -4.07 17.58 -19.43
CA VAL A 39 -3.35 18.78 -18.94
C VAL A 39 -2.51 18.45 -17.70
N ALA A 40 -3.06 17.70 -16.74
CA ALA A 40 -2.32 17.30 -15.54
C ALA A 40 -1.12 16.41 -15.88
N ARG A 41 -1.25 15.55 -16.91
CA ARG A 41 -0.17 14.70 -17.42
C ARG A 41 0.98 15.55 -17.99
N SER A 42 0.70 16.59 -18.77
CA SER A 42 1.72 17.47 -19.38
C SER A 42 2.35 18.45 -18.39
N ALA A 43 1.70 18.74 -17.27
CA ALA A 43 2.22 19.64 -16.24
C ALA A 43 3.55 19.15 -15.61
N THR A 44 4.41 20.09 -15.20
CA THR A 44 5.72 19.86 -14.57
C THR A 44 5.63 19.50 -13.07
N TYR A 45 4.61 18.76 -12.67
CA TYR A 45 4.43 18.27 -11.31
C TYR A 45 4.95 16.84 -11.11
N SER A 46 5.25 16.47 -9.86
CA SER A 46 5.58 15.09 -9.53
C SER A 46 4.38 14.17 -9.74
N VAL A 47 4.63 12.90 -10.07
CA VAL A 47 3.57 11.88 -10.25
C VAL A 47 2.65 11.78 -9.03
N LYS A 48 3.20 11.93 -7.82
CA LYS A 48 2.41 11.97 -6.57
C LYS A 48 1.39 13.10 -6.56
N ARG A 49 1.78 14.32 -6.96
CA ARG A 49 0.87 15.47 -7.04
C ARG A 49 -0.19 15.28 -8.12
N LYS A 50 0.18 14.72 -9.28
CA LYS A 50 -0.77 14.40 -10.36
C LYS A 50 -1.80 13.35 -9.93
N ARG A 51 -1.38 12.29 -9.23
CA ARG A 51 -2.30 11.30 -8.63
C ARG A 51 -3.23 11.95 -7.60
N ALA A 52 -2.69 12.80 -6.74
CA ALA A 52 -3.49 13.50 -5.73
C ALA A 52 -4.55 14.39 -6.39
N TYR A 53 -4.23 15.07 -7.49
CA TYR A 53 -5.19 15.84 -8.28
C TYR A 53 -6.36 14.97 -8.76
N VAL A 54 -6.09 13.83 -9.42
CA VAL A 54 -7.13 12.90 -9.91
C VAL A 54 -8.01 12.41 -8.76
N PHE A 55 -7.40 12.09 -7.62
CA PHE A 55 -8.11 11.64 -6.43
C PHE A 55 -9.03 12.72 -5.85
N VAL A 56 -8.53 13.95 -5.71
CA VAL A 56 -9.31 15.10 -5.20
C VAL A 56 -10.50 15.39 -6.13
N VAL A 57 -10.30 15.40 -7.45
CA VAL A 57 -11.40 15.58 -8.40
C VAL A 57 -12.45 14.48 -8.27
N SER A 58 -12.03 13.23 -8.09
CA SER A 58 -12.95 12.10 -7.89
C SER A 58 -13.75 12.22 -6.59
N VAL A 59 -13.12 12.66 -5.49
CA VAL A 59 -13.80 12.94 -4.22
C VAL A 59 -14.84 14.06 -4.38
N ILE A 60 -14.48 15.15 -5.04
CA ILE A 60 -15.40 16.26 -5.33
C ILE A 60 -16.60 15.76 -6.14
N LEU A 61 -16.36 14.94 -7.17
CA LEU A 61 -17.44 14.37 -7.98
C LEU A 61 -18.40 13.52 -7.13
N PHE A 62 -17.90 12.68 -6.21
CA PHE A 62 -18.80 11.94 -5.32
C PHE A 62 -19.63 12.83 -4.41
N ILE A 63 -19.06 13.91 -3.86
CA ILE A 63 -19.79 14.88 -3.02
C ILE A 63 -20.88 15.57 -3.85
N VAL A 64 -20.56 15.98 -5.08
CA VAL A 64 -21.53 16.58 -6.01
C VAL A 64 -22.65 15.58 -6.33
N ILE A 65 -22.32 14.31 -6.59
CA ILE A 65 -23.33 13.27 -6.85
C ILE A 65 -24.27 13.09 -5.66
N ASP A 66 -23.74 13.05 -4.44
CA ASP A 66 -24.55 12.93 -3.22
C ASP A 66 -25.52 14.11 -3.05
N GLU A 67 -25.10 15.31 -3.44
CA GLU A 67 -25.93 16.52 -3.40
C GLU A 67 -26.99 16.57 -4.51
N LEU A 68 -26.66 16.11 -5.70
CA LEU A 68 -27.60 15.98 -6.82
C LEU A 68 -28.65 14.91 -6.54
N GLU A 69 -28.24 13.77 -5.98
CA GLU A 69 -29.13 12.69 -5.56
C GLU A 69 -30.13 13.17 -4.50
N ARG A 70 -29.69 14.04 -3.57
CA ARG A 70 -30.57 14.70 -2.59
C ARG A 70 -31.60 15.63 -3.22
N SER A 71 -31.16 16.43 -4.20
CA SER A 71 -31.98 17.50 -4.78
C SER A 71 -32.97 16.99 -5.84
N ALA A 72 -32.88 15.71 -6.21
CA ALA A 72 -33.78 15.09 -7.17
C ALA A 72 -35.18 14.92 -6.57
N THR A 73 -36.11 15.78 -6.98
CA THR A 73 -37.51 15.80 -6.50
C THR A 73 -38.44 14.84 -7.24
N SER A 74 -37.95 14.05 -8.20
CA SER A 74 -38.78 13.17 -9.04
C SER A 74 -38.31 11.72 -8.99
N PRO A 75 -39.22 10.72 -8.86
CA PRO A 75 -38.90 9.29 -8.89
C PRO A 75 -38.56 8.77 -10.30
N THR A 76 -38.05 9.61 -11.20
CA THR A 76 -37.99 9.36 -12.64
C THR A 76 -36.89 8.41 -13.12
N VAL A 77 -36.15 7.72 -12.24
CA VAL A 77 -35.13 6.74 -12.69
C VAL A 77 -35.15 5.42 -11.92
N ALA A 78 -36.35 4.94 -11.57
CA ALA A 78 -36.55 3.62 -10.96
C ALA A 78 -37.07 2.61 -11.98
N THR A 79 -36.29 2.27 -13.02
CA THR A 79 -36.55 1.07 -13.84
C THR A 79 -35.24 0.42 -14.28
N GLY A 80 -34.57 -0.26 -13.34
CA GLY A 80 -33.64 -1.33 -13.66
C GLY A 80 -34.40 -2.64 -13.94
N ILE A 81 -33.80 -3.54 -14.71
CA ILE A 81 -34.35 -4.86 -15.12
C ILE A 81 -34.74 -5.74 -13.92
N MET A 82 -34.27 -5.41 -12.72
CA MET A 82 -34.79 -5.90 -11.45
C MET A 82 -35.15 -4.70 -10.59
N ARG A 83 -36.37 -4.66 -10.04
CA ARG A 83 -36.87 -3.66 -9.06
C ARG A 83 -35.95 -3.60 -7.83
N THR A 84 -34.79 -3.00 -8.00
CA THR A 84 -33.72 -2.85 -7.01
C THR A 84 -33.27 -1.40 -7.03
N THR A 85 -32.69 -0.94 -5.93
CA THR A 85 -32.38 0.44 -5.54
C THR A 85 -31.34 1.19 -6.43
N PHE A 86 -31.11 0.75 -7.67
CA PHE A 86 -30.06 1.26 -8.56
C PHE A 86 -30.57 2.31 -9.57
N ASN A 87 -30.52 3.58 -9.16
CA ASN A 87 -30.85 4.76 -9.96
C ASN A 87 -29.65 5.25 -10.84
N ALA A 88 -29.84 6.30 -11.65
CA ALA A 88 -28.77 6.88 -12.46
C ALA A 88 -27.59 7.46 -11.64
N TYR A 89 -27.83 7.94 -10.42
CA TYR A 89 -26.77 8.44 -9.53
C TYR A 89 -25.85 7.31 -9.05
N ARG A 90 -26.41 6.12 -8.81
CA ARG A 90 -25.65 4.90 -8.51
C ARG A 90 -24.76 4.51 -9.69
N ALA A 91 -25.27 4.52 -10.91
CA ALA A 91 -24.45 4.30 -12.11
C ALA A 91 -23.31 5.34 -12.22
N PHE A 92 -23.61 6.61 -11.95
CA PHE A 92 -22.61 7.67 -12.02
C PHE A 92 -21.49 7.51 -10.97
N ARG A 93 -21.79 6.95 -9.79
CA ARG A 93 -20.76 6.59 -8.80
C ARG A 93 -19.77 5.54 -9.35
N TYR A 94 -20.24 4.54 -10.10
CA TYR A 94 -19.35 3.60 -10.79
C TYR A 94 -18.55 4.26 -11.93
N ASP A 95 -19.17 5.18 -12.66
CA ASP A 95 -18.50 5.96 -13.70
C ASP A 95 -17.32 6.75 -13.11
N VAL A 96 -17.47 7.36 -11.92
CA VAL A 96 -16.37 8.05 -11.22
C VAL A 96 -15.22 7.10 -10.86
N LEU A 97 -15.49 5.85 -10.47
CA LEU A 97 -14.44 4.86 -10.21
C LEU A 97 -13.67 4.49 -11.48
N ARG A 98 -14.36 4.40 -12.63
CA ARG A 98 -13.72 4.20 -13.94
C ARG A 98 -12.92 5.44 -14.34
N MET A 99 -13.47 6.63 -14.15
CA MET A 99 -12.74 7.88 -14.36
C MET A 99 -11.48 7.94 -13.50
N LEU A 100 -11.54 7.53 -12.23
CA LEU A 100 -10.37 7.43 -11.35
C LEU A 100 -9.30 6.49 -11.92
N SER A 101 -9.68 5.30 -12.38
CA SER A 101 -8.74 4.35 -13.01
C SER A 101 -8.12 4.93 -14.29
N TYR A 102 -8.93 5.51 -15.17
CA TYR A 102 -8.45 6.19 -16.38
C TYR A 102 -7.47 7.32 -16.04
N GLY A 103 -7.86 8.19 -15.11
CA GLY A 103 -7.10 9.38 -14.75
C GLY A 103 -5.75 9.02 -14.16
N ILE A 104 -5.70 8.04 -13.24
CA ILE A 104 -4.44 7.58 -12.66
C ILE A 104 -3.53 6.98 -13.74
N ASP A 105 -4.04 6.07 -14.57
CA ASP A 105 -3.23 5.41 -15.60
C ASP A 105 -2.68 6.40 -16.65
N VAL A 106 -3.43 7.47 -16.97
CA VAL A 106 -3.00 8.54 -17.88
C VAL A 106 -1.94 9.44 -17.24
N VAL A 107 -2.15 9.92 -16.02
CA VAL A 107 -1.20 10.85 -15.37
C VAL A 107 0.11 10.18 -14.96
N GLU A 108 0.09 8.87 -14.74
CA GLU A 108 1.30 8.05 -14.55
C GLU A 108 2.02 7.71 -15.87
N GLY A 109 1.37 7.96 -17.01
CA GLY A 109 1.91 7.63 -18.32
C GLY A 109 1.92 6.14 -18.64
N VAL A 110 1.09 5.35 -17.96
CA VAL A 110 0.89 3.92 -18.23
C VAL A 110 0.05 3.71 -19.50
N ALA A 111 -0.87 4.65 -19.77
CA ALA A 111 -1.72 4.65 -20.95
C ALA A 111 -1.75 6.03 -21.63
N ALA A 112 -1.98 6.04 -22.94
CA ALA A 112 -2.14 7.28 -23.70
C ALA A 112 -3.54 7.89 -23.46
N PRO A 113 -3.67 9.23 -23.36
CA PRO A 113 -4.97 9.88 -23.28
C PRO A 113 -5.73 9.66 -24.59
N SER A 114 -7.00 9.28 -24.50
CA SER A 114 -7.89 9.16 -25.65
C SER A 114 -9.34 9.31 -25.22
N LEU A 115 -9.97 10.41 -25.63
CA LEU A 115 -11.36 10.71 -25.27
C LEU A 115 -12.33 9.61 -25.73
N GLY A 116 -12.16 9.10 -26.96
CA GLY A 116 -13.03 8.05 -27.50
C GLY A 116 -12.94 6.74 -26.72
N VAL A 117 -11.74 6.38 -26.23
CA VAL A 117 -11.54 5.19 -25.40
C VAL A 117 -12.03 5.44 -23.98
N ALA A 118 -11.80 6.64 -23.41
CA ALA A 118 -12.31 7.03 -22.10
C ALA A 118 -13.83 6.93 -22.03
N LEU A 119 -14.54 7.50 -23.01
CA LEU A 119 -16.01 7.43 -23.10
C LEU A 119 -16.49 5.98 -23.23
N ARG A 120 -15.85 5.18 -24.08
CA ARG A 120 -16.19 3.75 -24.26
C ARG A 120 -15.98 2.94 -22.99
N TYR A 121 -14.90 3.22 -22.26
CA TYR A 121 -14.55 2.53 -21.02
C TYR A 121 -15.50 2.90 -19.88
N VAL A 122 -15.72 4.19 -19.64
CA VAL A 122 -16.60 4.67 -18.57
C VAL A 122 -18.03 4.23 -18.82
N MET A 123 -18.52 4.40 -20.05
CA MET A 123 -19.91 4.12 -20.42
C MET A 123 -20.14 2.70 -20.95
N TYR A 124 -19.21 1.77 -20.69
CA TYR A 124 -19.31 0.41 -21.21
C TYR A 124 -20.58 -0.29 -20.69
N PRO A 125 -21.58 -0.60 -21.54
CA PRO A 125 -22.92 -0.89 -21.06
C PRO A 125 -23.03 -2.09 -20.11
N PRO A 126 -22.36 -3.24 -20.36
CA PRO A 126 -22.45 -4.38 -19.46
C PRO A 126 -21.92 -4.11 -18.06
N LEU A 127 -21.06 -3.09 -17.87
CA LEU A 127 -20.48 -2.81 -16.56
C LEU A 127 -20.98 -1.51 -15.95
N ARG A 128 -21.54 -0.59 -16.76
CA ARG A 128 -21.82 0.80 -16.37
C ARG A 128 -22.60 0.94 -15.06
N GLN A 129 -23.78 0.33 -14.98
CA GLN A 129 -24.73 0.58 -13.91
C GLN A 129 -24.27 0.03 -12.55
N CYS A 130 -23.79 -1.20 -12.54
CA CYS A 130 -23.45 -1.93 -11.32
C CYS A 130 -22.56 -3.16 -11.59
N GLY A 131 -21.88 -3.21 -12.74
CA GLY A 131 -21.02 -4.34 -13.05
C GLY A 131 -19.60 -4.17 -12.51
N PRO A 132 -18.82 -5.26 -12.51
CA PRO A 132 -17.47 -5.27 -11.99
C PRO A 132 -16.56 -4.21 -12.58
N ILE A 133 -15.55 -3.82 -11.80
CA ILE A 133 -14.58 -2.81 -12.19
C ILE A 133 -13.40 -3.47 -12.89
N VAL A 134 -13.20 -3.12 -14.16
CA VAL A 134 -12.01 -3.50 -14.93
C VAL A 134 -11.08 -2.30 -14.98
N PHE A 135 -9.78 -2.47 -14.73
CA PHE A 135 -8.81 -1.37 -14.82
C PHE A 135 -8.70 -0.83 -16.25
N TYR A 136 -8.56 0.49 -16.41
CA TYR A 136 -8.47 1.12 -17.73
C TYR A 136 -7.37 0.52 -18.62
N ARG A 137 -6.16 0.34 -18.08
CA ARG A 137 -5.03 -0.29 -18.80
C ARG A 137 -5.33 -1.71 -19.32
N GLU A 138 -6.25 -2.43 -18.69
CA GLU A 138 -6.60 -3.81 -19.01
C GLU A 138 -7.81 -3.88 -19.94
N PHE A 139 -8.69 -2.86 -19.92
CA PHE A 139 -9.93 -2.83 -20.68
C PHE A 139 -9.73 -3.06 -22.19
N GLU A 140 -8.79 -2.37 -22.84
CA GLU A 140 -8.50 -2.60 -24.26
C GLU A 140 -7.56 -3.79 -24.53
N ARG A 141 -6.71 -4.16 -23.56
CA ARG A 141 -5.65 -5.16 -23.75
C ARG A 141 -6.16 -6.59 -23.56
N HIS A 142 -7.07 -6.80 -22.61
CA HIS A 142 -7.55 -8.12 -22.23
C HIS A 142 -8.98 -8.30 -22.72
N THR A 143 -9.09 -8.97 -23.87
CA THR A 143 -10.38 -9.36 -24.46
C THR A 143 -10.43 -10.86 -24.64
N CYS A 144 -11.63 -11.43 -24.52
CA CYS A 144 -11.92 -12.82 -24.81
C CYS A 144 -12.65 -13.00 -26.15
N ALA A 145 -12.82 -11.92 -26.94
CA ALA A 145 -13.63 -11.92 -28.16
C ALA A 145 -13.28 -13.03 -29.18
N GLY A 146 -12.01 -13.46 -29.22
CA GLY A 146 -11.55 -14.55 -30.08
C GLY A 146 -11.84 -15.97 -29.58
N ASP A 147 -12.16 -16.17 -28.30
CA ASP A 147 -12.41 -17.51 -27.73
C ASP A 147 -13.91 -17.85 -27.76
N LYS A 148 -14.30 -18.81 -28.60
CA LYS A 148 -15.70 -19.24 -28.74
C LYS A 148 -16.27 -19.89 -27.45
N ARG A 149 -15.42 -20.39 -26.54
CA ARG A 149 -15.85 -20.99 -25.27
C ARG A 149 -16.50 -19.97 -24.33
N ARG A 150 -16.27 -18.67 -24.56
CA ARG A 150 -16.88 -17.58 -23.77
C ARG A 150 -18.41 -17.64 -23.75
N PHE A 151 -19.04 -18.07 -24.85
CA PHE A 151 -20.50 -18.14 -24.93
C PHE A 151 -21.07 -19.20 -23.99
N GLY A 152 -20.47 -20.39 -23.96
CA GLY A 152 -20.88 -21.47 -23.05
C GLY A 152 -20.66 -21.09 -21.59
N TYR A 153 -19.53 -20.42 -21.28
CA TYR A 153 -19.26 -19.90 -19.94
C TYR A 153 -20.28 -18.82 -19.54
N ALA A 154 -20.51 -17.82 -20.39
CA ALA A 154 -21.45 -16.74 -20.12
C ALA A 154 -22.89 -17.26 -19.93
N LEU A 155 -23.34 -18.21 -20.76
CA LEU A 155 -24.65 -18.84 -20.62
C LEU A 155 -24.79 -19.57 -19.29
N ARG A 156 -23.73 -20.23 -18.82
CA ARG A 156 -23.71 -20.88 -17.51
C ARG A 156 -23.79 -19.86 -16.37
N GLU A 157 -23.01 -18.78 -16.42
CA GLU A 157 -23.09 -17.73 -15.40
C GLU A 157 -24.48 -17.07 -15.37
N LEU A 158 -25.09 -16.83 -16.54
CA LEU A 158 -26.47 -16.35 -16.62
C LEU A 158 -27.46 -17.33 -15.99
N ALA A 159 -27.30 -18.63 -16.25
CA ALA A 159 -28.15 -19.66 -15.64
C ALA A 159 -28.00 -19.70 -14.10
N ASP A 160 -26.77 -19.52 -13.57
CA ASP A 160 -26.52 -19.38 -12.13
C ASP A 160 -27.23 -18.14 -11.56
N CYS A 161 -27.11 -16.99 -12.22
CA CYS A 161 -27.82 -15.77 -11.82
C CYS A 161 -29.36 -15.95 -11.81
N PHE A 162 -29.93 -16.59 -12.82
CA PHE A 162 -31.36 -16.87 -12.88
C PHE A 162 -31.81 -17.86 -11.82
N ALA A 163 -30.98 -18.86 -11.49
CA ALA A 163 -31.26 -19.79 -10.40
C ALA A 163 -31.27 -19.06 -9.04
N TRP A 164 -30.29 -18.20 -8.77
CA TRP A 164 -30.27 -17.34 -7.58
C TRP A 164 -31.49 -16.41 -7.52
N TYR A 165 -31.87 -15.81 -8.65
CA TYR A 165 -33.06 -14.96 -8.73
C TYR A 165 -34.34 -15.74 -8.43
N ALA A 166 -34.54 -16.90 -9.06
CA ALA A 166 -35.72 -17.74 -8.84
C ALA A 166 -35.80 -18.21 -7.37
N MET A 167 -34.66 -18.57 -6.78
CA MET A 167 -34.58 -18.95 -5.37
C MET A 167 -34.90 -17.78 -4.44
N LEU A 168 -34.41 -16.58 -4.74
CA LEU A 168 -34.68 -15.36 -3.97
C LEU A 168 -36.14 -14.93 -4.09
N ASP A 169 -36.73 -14.97 -5.28
CA ASP A 169 -38.15 -14.66 -5.51
C ASP A 169 -39.04 -15.67 -4.78
N TYR A 170 -38.73 -16.97 -4.88
CA TYR A 170 -39.42 -18.01 -4.13
C TYR A 170 -39.32 -17.80 -2.62
N ALA A 171 -38.12 -17.53 -2.08
CA ALA A 171 -37.95 -17.22 -0.66
C ALA A 171 -38.71 -15.95 -0.27
N THR A 172 -38.71 -14.91 -1.09
CA THR A 172 -39.47 -13.68 -0.80
C THR A 172 -40.97 -13.96 -0.69
N ARG A 173 -41.53 -14.76 -1.60
CA ARG A 173 -42.97 -15.10 -1.63
C ARG A 173 -43.41 -16.16 -0.63
N THR A 174 -42.49 -16.96 -0.10
CA THR A 174 -42.82 -18.10 0.77
C THR A 174 -42.25 -17.99 2.18
N TYR A 175 -41.32 -17.07 2.42
CA TYR A 175 -40.66 -16.84 3.70
C TYR A 175 -40.93 -15.43 4.21
N TYR A 176 -40.59 -14.41 3.42
CA TYR A 176 -40.69 -13.01 3.85
C TYR A 176 -42.13 -12.49 3.92
N SER A 177 -42.97 -12.87 2.97
CA SER A 177 -44.40 -12.52 3.00
C SER A 177 -45.22 -13.33 4.01
N SER A 178 -44.66 -14.39 4.62
CA SER A 178 -45.38 -15.30 5.54
C SER A 178 -44.90 -15.26 7.00
N MET A 179 -43.71 -14.72 7.28
CA MET A 179 -43.16 -14.63 8.64
C MET A 179 -42.98 -13.20 9.06
N MET A 180 -44.04 -12.64 9.60
CA MET A 180 -44.06 -11.28 10.13
C MET A 180 -44.86 -11.22 11.44
N ALA A 181 -44.79 -12.28 12.25
CA ALA A 181 -45.12 -12.21 13.66
C ALA A 181 -43.80 -12.28 14.46
N PRO A 182 -43.56 -11.38 15.43
CA PRO A 182 -42.51 -11.56 16.40
C PRO A 182 -42.92 -12.75 17.27
N ASP A 183 -42.40 -13.93 17.00
CA ASP A 183 -42.35 -15.00 18.01
C ASP A 183 -41.03 -14.82 18.77
N ASP A 184 -41.12 -14.67 20.10
CA ASP A 184 -40.02 -14.34 21.03
C ASP A 184 -38.94 -15.44 21.16
N GLY A 185 -38.96 -16.45 20.28
CA GLY A 185 -38.04 -17.58 20.30
C GLY A 185 -36.70 -17.26 19.64
N LEU A 186 -35.60 -17.49 20.37
CA LEU A 186 -34.23 -17.38 19.88
C LEU A 186 -34.01 -18.11 18.53
N PHE A 187 -34.59 -19.30 18.38
CA PHE A 187 -34.48 -20.10 17.15
C PHE A 187 -35.10 -19.40 15.92
N THR A 188 -36.31 -18.85 16.06
CA THR A 188 -36.99 -18.15 14.97
C THR A 188 -36.19 -16.92 14.52
N ASN A 189 -35.66 -16.16 15.49
CA ASN A 189 -34.79 -15.02 15.23
C ASN A 189 -33.49 -15.42 14.52
N MET A 190 -32.90 -16.56 14.87
CA MET A 190 -31.70 -17.09 14.18
C MET A 190 -32.00 -17.51 12.74
N VAL A 191 -33.13 -18.19 12.49
CA VAL A 191 -33.52 -18.61 11.13
C VAL A 191 -33.85 -17.40 10.26
N HIS A 192 -34.51 -16.38 10.84
CA HIS A 192 -34.75 -15.10 10.18
C HIS A 192 -33.46 -14.39 9.81
N ALA A 193 -32.53 -14.23 10.74
CA ALA A 193 -31.23 -13.64 10.44
C ALA A 193 -30.46 -14.43 9.35
N TRP A 194 -30.46 -15.78 9.42
CA TRP A 194 -29.80 -16.63 8.42
C TRP A 194 -30.35 -16.45 7.01
N THR A 195 -31.67 -16.53 6.89
CA THR A 195 -32.37 -16.39 5.60
C THR A 195 -32.18 -14.97 5.06
N HIS A 196 -32.22 -13.98 5.96
CA HIS A 196 -32.06 -12.58 5.59
C HIS A 196 -30.69 -12.22 5.05
N THR A 197 -29.63 -12.67 5.72
CA THR A 197 -28.26 -12.48 5.21
C THR A 197 -28.04 -13.22 3.89
N THR A 198 -28.65 -14.40 3.71
CA THR A 198 -28.57 -15.13 2.44
C THR A 198 -29.24 -14.36 1.30
N ALA A 199 -30.40 -13.74 1.55
CA ALA A 199 -31.09 -12.90 0.58
C ALA A 199 -30.30 -11.62 0.25
N ILE A 200 -29.72 -10.98 1.27
CA ILE A 200 -28.82 -9.82 1.08
C ILE A 200 -27.61 -10.21 0.25
N TRP A 201 -27.05 -11.40 0.42
CA TRP A 201 -25.92 -11.88 -0.39
C TRP A 201 -26.30 -12.24 -1.83
N ALA A 202 -27.49 -12.84 -2.01
CA ALA A 202 -28.00 -13.21 -3.32
C ALA A 202 -28.14 -11.98 -4.23
N SER A 203 -28.55 -10.84 -3.68
CA SER A 203 -28.79 -9.62 -4.47
C SER A 203 -27.54 -9.12 -5.22
N PRO A 204 -26.38 -8.86 -4.57
CA PRO A 204 -25.11 -8.59 -5.26
C PRO A 204 -24.63 -9.73 -6.15
N THR A 205 -24.83 -10.99 -5.75
CA THR A 205 -24.45 -12.16 -6.57
C THR A 205 -25.15 -12.11 -7.92
N ILE A 206 -26.46 -11.89 -7.92
CA ILE A 206 -27.24 -11.80 -9.16
C ILE A 206 -26.79 -10.58 -9.95
N ILE A 207 -26.73 -9.41 -9.34
CA ILE A 207 -26.47 -8.15 -10.05
C ILE A 207 -25.04 -8.13 -10.64
N PHE A 208 -24.02 -8.39 -9.84
CA PHE A 208 -22.63 -8.26 -10.28
C PHE A 208 -22.25 -9.39 -11.25
N ASN A 209 -22.63 -10.63 -10.96
CA ASN A 209 -22.27 -11.76 -11.82
C ASN A 209 -23.09 -11.77 -13.13
N PHE A 210 -24.31 -11.21 -13.15
CA PHE A 210 -25.06 -11.02 -14.39
C PHE A 210 -24.34 -10.05 -15.33
N ASN A 211 -23.91 -8.90 -14.81
CA ASN A 211 -23.15 -7.92 -15.57
C ASN A 211 -21.78 -8.46 -16.04
N HIS A 212 -21.10 -9.24 -15.19
CA HIS A 212 -19.91 -10.01 -15.57
C HIS A 212 -20.20 -10.96 -16.75
N ALA A 213 -21.29 -11.74 -16.66
CA ALA A 213 -21.66 -12.68 -17.72
C ALA A 213 -21.96 -11.98 -19.05
N LEU A 214 -22.65 -10.83 -19.02
CA LEU A 214 -22.88 -10.00 -20.20
C LEU A 214 -21.57 -9.45 -20.78
N ALA A 215 -20.63 -9.02 -19.93
CA ALA A 215 -19.32 -8.54 -20.38
C ALA A 215 -18.52 -9.66 -21.06
N VAL A 216 -18.52 -10.88 -20.49
CA VAL A 216 -17.85 -12.05 -21.09
C VAL A 216 -18.55 -12.47 -22.39
N PHE A 217 -19.88 -12.39 -22.44
CA PHE A 217 -20.65 -12.63 -23.66
C PHE A 217 -20.24 -11.67 -24.79
N ASP A 218 -20.16 -10.37 -24.50
CA ASP A 218 -19.72 -9.33 -25.43
C ASP A 218 -18.24 -9.53 -25.87
N GLY A 219 -17.42 -10.12 -25.00
CA GLY A 219 -16.02 -10.48 -25.29
C GLY A 219 -15.00 -9.76 -24.45
N GLN A 220 -15.43 -9.16 -23.35
CA GLN A 220 -14.58 -8.53 -22.36
C GLN A 220 -14.12 -9.54 -21.31
N VAL A 221 -12.91 -9.35 -20.79
CA VAL A 221 -12.47 -10.03 -19.57
C VAL A 221 -12.91 -9.18 -18.38
N SER A 222 -13.75 -9.75 -17.52
CA SER A 222 -14.29 -9.11 -16.31
C SER A 222 -14.11 -10.04 -15.11
N PRO A 223 -13.82 -9.52 -13.91
CA PRO A 223 -13.75 -10.31 -12.69
C PRO A 223 -15.15 -10.69 -12.17
N ARG A 224 -15.23 -11.82 -11.45
CA ARG A 224 -16.45 -12.27 -10.76
C ARG A 224 -16.45 -11.73 -9.33
N ASP A 225 -17.20 -10.66 -9.09
CA ASP A 225 -17.21 -9.92 -7.82
C ASP A 225 -17.73 -10.71 -6.62
N VAL A 226 -18.59 -11.70 -6.86
CA VAL A 226 -19.06 -12.63 -5.82
C VAL A 226 -18.81 -14.05 -6.28
N SER A 227 -17.68 -14.60 -5.87
CA SER A 227 -17.20 -15.91 -6.33
C SER A 227 -17.49 -17.04 -5.34
N VAL A 228 -17.80 -16.71 -4.08
CA VAL A 228 -18.02 -17.67 -2.99
C VAL A 228 -19.32 -17.36 -2.24
N PRO A 229 -19.94 -18.36 -1.58
CA PRO A 229 -21.10 -18.10 -0.72
C PRO A 229 -20.70 -17.26 0.51
N TRP A 230 -21.65 -16.53 1.07
CA TRP A 230 -21.41 -15.66 2.22
C TRP A 230 -20.83 -16.41 3.44
N THR A 231 -21.15 -17.70 3.61
CA THR A 231 -20.58 -18.54 4.67
C THR A 231 -19.08 -18.79 4.53
N SER A 232 -18.58 -18.82 3.29
CA SER A 232 -17.15 -18.92 2.99
C SER A 232 -16.48 -17.55 2.97
N SER A 233 -17.22 -16.49 2.61
CA SER A 233 -16.70 -15.13 2.63
C SER A 233 -16.57 -14.58 4.05
N GLY A 234 -17.56 -14.82 4.90
CA GLY A 234 -17.66 -14.29 6.25
C GLY A 234 -16.85 -15.05 7.28
N THR A 235 -15.65 -15.52 6.96
CA THR A 235 -14.78 -16.23 7.93
C THR A 235 -13.93 -15.28 8.77
N SER A 236 -13.62 -14.09 8.24
CA SER A 236 -13.00 -12.97 8.95
C SER A 236 -13.31 -11.66 8.23
N PHE A 237 -13.04 -10.50 8.86
CA PHE A 237 -13.22 -9.20 8.21
C PHE A 237 -12.33 -9.08 6.96
N THR A 238 -11.08 -9.52 7.07
CA THR A 238 -10.11 -9.47 5.97
C THR A 238 -10.52 -10.41 4.84
N ASN A 239 -10.98 -11.62 5.16
CA ASN A 239 -11.45 -12.55 4.14
C ASN A 239 -12.69 -12.03 3.41
N PHE A 240 -13.65 -11.45 4.15
CA PHE A 240 -14.85 -10.86 3.56
C PHE A 240 -14.51 -9.86 2.46
N TRP A 241 -13.64 -8.90 2.73
CA TRP A 241 -13.25 -7.89 1.74
C TRP A 241 -12.44 -8.45 0.56
N ARG A 242 -11.78 -9.60 0.72
CA ARG A 242 -11.06 -10.28 -0.36
C ARG A 242 -11.97 -11.08 -1.28
N THR A 243 -13.15 -11.47 -0.82
CA THR A 243 -14.05 -12.38 -1.55
C THR A 243 -15.42 -11.80 -1.87
N PHE A 244 -15.75 -10.61 -1.34
CA PHE A 244 -16.94 -9.85 -1.66
C PHE A 244 -16.58 -8.56 -2.42
N HIS A 245 -17.26 -8.31 -3.53
CA HIS A 245 -17.04 -7.14 -4.38
C HIS A 245 -15.55 -6.98 -4.74
N THR A 246 -14.95 -8.08 -5.20
CA THR A 246 -13.49 -8.23 -5.31
C THR A 246 -12.84 -7.19 -6.21
N SER A 247 -13.51 -6.77 -7.29
CA SER A 247 -13.01 -5.75 -8.20
C SER A 247 -12.90 -4.36 -7.56
N LEU A 248 -13.87 -4.01 -6.70
CA LEU A 248 -13.83 -2.77 -5.92
C LEU A 248 -12.72 -2.83 -4.88
N HIS A 249 -12.59 -3.96 -4.18
CA HIS A 249 -11.49 -4.19 -3.25
C HIS A 249 -10.12 -4.04 -3.95
N GLU A 250 -9.92 -4.68 -5.10
CA GLU A 250 -8.68 -4.57 -5.88
C GLU A 250 -8.37 -3.14 -6.30
N LEU A 251 -9.38 -2.39 -6.76
CA LEU A 251 -9.24 -0.99 -7.11
C LEU A 251 -8.75 -0.17 -5.92
N TYR A 252 -9.37 -0.33 -4.75
CA TYR A 252 -8.98 0.37 -3.54
C TYR A 252 -7.58 -0.04 -3.07
N VAL A 253 -7.25 -1.31 -3.13
CA VAL A 253 -5.92 -1.78 -2.77
C VAL A 253 -4.86 -1.17 -3.69
N HIS A 254 -5.12 -1.15 -5.00
CA HIS A 254 -4.16 -0.70 -6.00
C HIS A 254 -3.97 0.82 -5.98
N TYR A 255 -5.07 1.58 -5.95
CA TYR A 255 -5.02 3.04 -6.11
C TYR A 255 -4.99 3.82 -4.81
N ILE A 256 -5.38 3.22 -3.67
CA ILE A 256 -5.46 3.90 -2.38
C ILE A 256 -4.58 3.21 -1.33
N HIS A 257 -4.85 1.96 -0.95
CA HIS A 257 -4.16 1.29 0.16
C HIS A 257 -2.63 1.26 -0.02
N ARG A 258 -2.16 0.77 -1.17
CA ARG A 258 -0.73 0.62 -1.45
C ARG A 258 0.00 1.98 -1.52
N PRO A 259 -0.50 2.99 -2.27
CA PRO A 259 0.13 4.32 -2.29
C PRO A 259 0.21 5.03 -0.95
N PHE A 260 -0.73 4.77 -0.03
CA PHE A 260 -0.73 5.32 1.33
C PHE A 260 0.09 4.48 2.34
N GLY A 261 0.89 3.52 1.86
CA GLY A 261 1.87 2.79 2.67
C GLY A 261 1.36 1.49 3.28
N SER A 262 0.18 1.00 2.88
CA SER A 262 -0.40 -0.28 3.32
C SER A 262 -0.47 -0.44 4.85
N ASN A 263 -0.72 0.64 5.58
CA ASN A 263 -0.79 0.69 7.04
C ASN A 263 -2.24 0.89 7.53
N THR A 264 -2.45 0.97 8.84
CA THR A 264 -3.76 1.22 9.45
C THR A 264 -4.44 2.48 8.93
N LEU A 265 -3.69 3.58 8.78
CA LEU A 265 -4.23 4.83 8.23
C LEU A 265 -4.80 4.63 6.81
N SER A 266 -4.09 3.87 5.98
CA SER A 266 -4.57 3.58 4.63
C SER A 266 -5.84 2.71 4.59
N VAL A 267 -6.09 1.89 5.62
CA VAL A 267 -7.38 1.16 5.77
C VAL A 267 -8.51 2.14 6.08
N VAL A 268 -8.28 3.06 7.01
CA VAL A 268 -9.26 4.10 7.37
C VAL A 268 -9.63 4.95 6.15
N ILE A 269 -8.63 5.35 5.35
CA ILE A 269 -8.85 6.12 4.12
C ILE A 269 -9.67 5.31 3.10
N VAL A 270 -9.37 4.02 2.91
CA VAL A 270 -10.14 3.14 2.01
C VAL A 270 -11.59 3.02 2.47
N MET A 271 -11.83 2.78 3.76
CA MET A 271 -13.20 2.67 4.29
C MET A 271 -13.97 3.99 4.17
N GLY A 272 -13.33 5.13 4.43
CA GLY A 272 -13.94 6.45 4.23
C GLY A 272 -14.26 6.74 2.76
N PHE A 273 -13.38 6.35 1.84
CA PHE A 273 -13.63 6.47 0.40
C PHE A 273 -14.77 5.55 -0.07
N SER A 274 -14.85 4.34 0.50
CA SER A 274 -15.95 3.41 0.22
C SER A 274 -17.28 3.94 0.75
N LEU A 275 -17.31 4.54 1.94
CA LEU A 275 -18.48 5.24 2.45
C LEU A 275 -18.92 6.38 1.52
N LEU A 276 -17.97 7.19 1.04
CA LEU A 276 -18.27 8.26 0.07
C LEU A 276 -18.88 7.71 -1.23
N PHE A 277 -18.34 6.59 -1.75
CA PHE A 277 -18.90 5.90 -2.91
C PHE A 277 -20.33 5.41 -2.64
N HIS A 278 -20.65 4.89 -1.45
CA HIS A 278 -22.00 4.40 -1.12
C HIS A 278 -22.99 5.51 -0.72
N GLY A 279 -22.50 6.67 -0.31
CA GLY A 279 -23.29 7.83 0.10
C GLY A 279 -23.11 8.15 1.57
N ILE A 280 -22.71 9.40 1.87
CA ILE A 280 -22.32 9.82 3.22
C ILE A 280 -23.52 10.17 4.12
N ARG A 281 -24.73 10.24 3.56
CA ARG A 281 -25.94 10.64 4.31
C ARG A 281 -26.75 9.46 4.84
N ASP A 282 -26.49 8.27 4.32
CA ASP A 282 -27.18 7.06 4.75
C ASP A 282 -26.47 6.49 5.99
N THR A 283 -27.22 6.47 7.09
CA THR A 283 -26.72 6.03 8.40
C THR A 283 -26.36 4.54 8.39
N ALA A 284 -27.01 3.73 7.56
CA ALA A 284 -26.70 2.31 7.43
C ALA A 284 -25.28 2.10 6.90
N TRP A 285 -24.84 2.89 5.91
CA TRP A 285 -23.47 2.81 5.39
C TRP A 285 -22.44 3.26 6.42
N TRP A 286 -22.72 4.29 7.22
CA TRP A 286 -21.83 4.69 8.31
C TRP A 286 -21.60 3.55 9.31
N VAL A 287 -22.68 2.93 9.78
CA VAL A 287 -22.59 1.79 10.70
C VAL A 287 -21.77 0.67 10.06
N PHE A 288 -22.11 0.28 8.83
CA PHE A 288 -21.43 -0.78 8.10
C PHE A 288 -19.91 -0.52 7.95
N PHE A 289 -19.50 0.68 7.52
CA PHE A 289 -18.09 0.99 7.27
C PHE A 289 -17.27 1.27 8.53
N ILE A 290 -17.84 1.92 9.55
CA ILE A 290 -17.15 2.11 10.85
C ILE A 290 -16.82 0.75 11.45
N VAL A 291 -17.82 -0.12 11.48
CA VAL A 291 -17.66 -1.45 12.02
C VAL A 291 -16.61 -2.26 11.25
N ASN A 292 -16.71 -2.31 9.93
CA ASN A 292 -15.76 -3.05 9.12
C ASN A 292 -14.35 -2.48 9.24
N CYS A 293 -14.21 -1.16 9.37
CA CYS A 293 -12.93 -0.50 9.65
C CYS A 293 -12.32 -1.00 10.96
N ILE A 294 -13.08 -0.94 12.06
CA ILE A 294 -12.63 -1.41 13.37
C ILE A 294 -12.22 -2.89 13.30
N GLY A 295 -13.06 -3.74 12.70
CA GLY A 295 -12.80 -5.16 12.57
C GLY A 295 -11.53 -5.49 11.80
N VAL A 296 -11.32 -4.89 10.63
CA VAL A 296 -10.09 -5.08 9.83
C VAL A 296 -8.86 -4.57 10.58
N VAL A 297 -8.95 -3.42 11.27
CA VAL A 297 -7.82 -2.88 12.03
C VAL A 297 -7.45 -3.77 13.21
N ILE A 298 -8.44 -4.27 13.95
CA ILE A 298 -8.23 -5.23 15.04
C ILE A 298 -7.59 -6.50 14.49
N GLU A 299 -8.21 -7.14 13.50
CA GLU A 299 -7.70 -8.40 12.92
C GLU A 299 -6.25 -8.27 12.47
N ARG A 300 -5.92 -7.17 11.78
CA ARG A 300 -4.58 -6.91 11.31
C ARG A 300 -3.57 -6.67 12.44
N THR A 301 -3.94 -5.88 13.44
CA THR A 301 -3.07 -5.58 14.59
C THR A 301 -2.79 -6.84 15.42
N PHE A 302 -3.80 -7.70 15.59
CA PHE A 302 -3.65 -8.98 16.27
C PHE A 302 -2.79 -9.96 15.47
N THR A 303 -2.99 -10.05 14.15
CA THR A 303 -2.18 -10.89 13.26
C THR A 303 -0.71 -10.48 13.27
N ASP A 304 -0.42 -9.17 13.23
CA ASP A 304 0.94 -8.64 13.24
C ASP A 304 1.65 -8.87 14.59
N ARG A 305 0.89 -8.90 15.71
CA ARG A 305 1.45 -8.99 17.07
C ARG A 305 1.50 -10.42 17.64
N TYR A 306 0.56 -11.28 17.26
CA TYR A 306 0.41 -12.64 17.80
C TYR A 306 0.13 -13.69 16.70
N PRO A 307 1.06 -13.90 15.76
CA PRO A 307 0.85 -14.81 14.63
C PRO A 307 0.52 -16.25 15.04
N ALA A 308 1.12 -16.75 16.13
CA ALA A 308 0.87 -18.11 16.65
C ALA A 308 -0.49 -18.29 17.36
N ALA A 309 -1.10 -17.21 17.86
CA ALA A 309 -2.41 -17.27 18.52
C ALA A 309 -3.57 -17.24 17.51
N PHE A 310 -3.32 -16.74 16.29
CA PHE A 310 -4.34 -16.59 15.27
C PHE A 310 -4.76 -17.93 14.63
N GLU A 311 -3.85 -18.92 14.56
CA GLU A 311 -4.16 -20.27 14.07
C GLU A 311 -5.24 -20.97 14.93
N GLY A 312 -5.34 -20.66 16.23
CA GLY A 312 -6.37 -21.18 17.14
C GLY A 312 -7.65 -20.34 17.22
N PHE A 313 -7.66 -19.13 16.66
CA PHE A 313 -8.77 -18.17 16.78
C PHE A 313 -9.89 -18.44 15.75
N SER A 314 -9.63 -19.26 14.74
CA SER A 314 -10.40 -19.38 13.50
C SER A 314 -11.90 -19.68 13.65
N PRO A 315 -12.35 -20.69 14.43
CA PRO A 315 -13.77 -21.06 14.43
C PRO A 315 -14.65 -20.10 15.26
N ILE A 316 -14.14 -19.63 16.40
CA ILE A 316 -14.86 -18.71 17.30
C ILE A 316 -14.92 -17.31 16.70
N SER A 317 -13.81 -16.82 16.13
CA SER A 317 -13.82 -15.52 15.43
C SER A 317 -14.66 -15.54 14.16
N MET A 318 -14.69 -16.65 13.41
CA MET A 318 -15.63 -16.88 12.32
C MET A 318 -17.07 -16.82 12.83
N ALA A 319 -17.41 -17.55 13.89
CA ALA A 319 -18.76 -17.55 14.44
C ALA A 319 -19.17 -16.16 14.96
N MET A 320 -18.26 -15.44 15.63
CA MET A 320 -18.49 -14.07 16.10
C MET A 320 -18.65 -13.08 14.95
N TYR A 321 -17.80 -13.16 13.92
CA TYR A 321 -17.88 -12.28 12.77
C TYR A 321 -19.13 -12.54 11.93
N GLN A 322 -19.50 -13.81 11.73
CA GLN A 322 -20.76 -14.18 11.08
C GLN A 322 -21.95 -13.65 11.90
N ALA A 323 -21.99 -13.92 13.22
CA ALA A 323 -23.01 -13.38 14.13
C ALA A 323 -23.13 -11.85 14.11
N PHE A 324 -22.03 -11.17 13.85
CA PHE A 324 -21.99 -9.72 13.80
C PHE A 324 -22.37 -9.15 12.43
N LEU A 325 -21.93 -9.77 11.33
CA LEU A 325 -22.46 -9.50 9.99
C LEU A 325 -23.97 -9.73 9.95
N PHE A 326 -24.43 -10.80 10.61
CA PHE A 326 -25.85 -11.09 10.82
C PHE A 326 -26.56 -9.91 11.49
N ALA A 327 -26.09 -9.46 12.65
CA ALA A 327 -26.71 -8.37 13.40
C ALA A 327 -26.73 -7.05 12.60
N ILE A 328 -25.65 -6.72 11.91
CA ILE A 328 -25.52 -5.47 11.15
C ILE A 328 -26.40 -5.47 9.92
N PHE A 329 -26.37 -6.53 9.11
CA PHE A 329 -27.20 -6.58 7.92
C PHE A 329 -28.68 -6.56 8.27
N THR A 330 -29.10 -7.23 9.36
CA THR A 330 -30.47 -7.16 9.85
C THR A 330 -30.83 -5.76 10.38
N ALA A 331 -29.96 -5.09 11.13
CA ALA A 331 -30.21 -3.75 11.67
C ALA A 331 -30.19 -2.65 10.59
N CYS A 332 -29.30 -2.74 9.60
CA CYS A 332 -29.12 -1.76 8.54
C CYS A 332 -30.20 -1.82 7.45
N SER A 333 -31.04 -2.85 7.42
CA SER A 333 -32.11 -3.02 6.43
C SER A 333 -33.52 -2.97 7.02
N GLY A 334 -33.64 -2.66 8.33
CA GLY A 334 -34.89 -2.63 9.09
C GLY A 334 -35.80 -1.41 8.83
N GLY A 335 -35.91 -0.97 7.57
CA GLY A 335 -36.81 0.12 7.18
C GLY A 335 -38.24 -0.34 6.86
N ASP A 336 -38.43 -1.53 6.29
CA ASP A 336 -39.73 -1.99 5.84
C ASP A 336 -39.90 -3.49 6.10
N ALA A 337 -40.67 -3.85 7.14
CA ALA A 337 -41.69 -4.90 7.08
C ALA A 337 -42.28 -5.14 8.49
N ARG A 338 -43.55 -4.77 8.66
CA ARG A 338 -44.48 -5.36 9.64
C ARG A 338 -45.42 -6.30 8.88
N MET A 339 -46.04 -7.27 9.58
CA MET A 339 -47.35 -7.94 9.33
C MET A 339 -47.43 -9.46 8.96
N SER A 340 -47.65 -10.28 10.00
CA SER A 340 -48.53 -11.44 10.25
C SER A 340 -48.56 -12.77 9.43
N HIS A 341 -48.34 -13.85 10.22
CA HIS A 341 -48.87 -15.25 10.26
C HIS A 341 -48.41 -16.44 9.36
N ARG A 342 -47.94 -17.47 10.10
CA ARG A 342 -47.92 -18.95 9.97
C ARG A 342 -47.64 -19.58 8.59
N ASN A 343 -46.58 -20.41 8.50
CA ASN A 343 -46.67 -21.76 7.92
C ASN A 343 -45.42 -22.64 8.13
N ALA A 344 -45.67 -23.96 8.19
CA ALA A 344 -44.76 -25.06 8.49
C ALA A 344 -43.71 -25.42 7.40
N SER A 345 -43.36 -24.46 6.54
CA SER A 345 -42.40 -24.65 5.43
C SER A 345 -40.94 -24.36 5.83
N LEU A 346 -40.71 -23.87 7.04
CA LEU A 346 -39.40 -23.47 7.57
C LEU A 346 -38.31 -24.57 7.44
N PRO A 347 -38.56 -25.82 7.84
CA PRO A 347 -37.54 -26.87 7.75
C PRO A 347 -37.26 -27.23 6.28
N LEU A 348 -38.28 -27.20 5.43
CA LEU A 348 -38.15 -27.51 4.01
C LEU A 348 -37.36 -26.44 3.27
N ASN A 349 -37.57 -25.16 3.56
CA ASN A 349 -36.80 -24.06 2.98
C ASN A 349 -35.32 -24.12 3.40
N VAL A 350 -35.03 -24.35 4.68
CA VAL A 350 -33.65 -24.54 5.16
C VAL A 350 -33.01 -25.76 4.49
N LEU A 351 -33.73 -26.88 4.35
CA LEU A 351 -33.24 -28.08 3.68
C LEU A 351 -33.04 -27.90 2.16
N ILE A 352 -33.91 -27.15 1.48
CA ILE A 352 -33.75 -26.80 0.05
C ILE A 352 -32.54 -25.88 -0.14
N PHE A 353 -32.42 -24.81 0.64
CA PHE A 353 -31.26 -23.91 0.59
C PHE A 353 -29.95 -24.63 0.92
N TRP A 354 -29.98 -25.51 1.93
CA TRP A 354 -28.81 -26.28 2.35
C TRP A 354 -28.43 -27.40 1.35
N SER A 355 -29.41 -28.06 0.73
CA SER A 355 -29.17 -29.07 -0.31
C SER A 355 -28.70 -28.46 -1.64
N LEU A 356 -29.21 -27.28 -2.02
CA LEU A 356 -28.73 -26.51 -3.16
C LEU A 356 -27.29 -26.00 -2.94
N GLN A 357 -26.96 -25.53 -1.73
CA GLN A 357 -25.56 -25.18 -1.38
C GLN A 357 -24.63 -26.41 -1.35
N ARG A 358 -25.12 -27.60 -1.02
CA ARG A 358 -24.31 -28.83 -1.04
C ARG A 358 -24.12 -29.40 -2.44
N THR A 359 -25.10 -29.25 -3.33
CA THR A 359 -24.98 -29.66 -4.73
C THR A 359 -24.02 -28.76 -5.50
N THR A 360 -23.93 -27.47 -5.17
CA THR A 360 -22.87 -26.56 -5.68
C THR A 360 -21.49 -26.82 -5.05
N ARG A 361 -21.42 -27.30 -3.80
CA ARG A 361 -20.14 -27.70 -3.13
C ARG A 361 -19.58 -29.05 -3.60
N ARG A 362 -20.35 -29.90 -4.28
CA ARG A 362 -19.90 -31.25 -4.66
C ARG A 362 -18.93 -31.17 -5.85
N LYS A 363 -17.63 -31.07 -5.55
CA LYS A 363 -16.50 -31.17 -6.49
C LYS A 363 -16.82 -30.46 -7.82
N GLU A 364 -16.82 -29.13 -7.80
CA GLU A 364 -16.52 -28.42 -9.05
C GLU A 364 -15.18 -28.99 -9.54
N ARG A 365 -15.22 -29.80 -10.60
CA ARG A 365 -14.04 -29.88 -11.48
C ARG A 365 -13.79 -28.43 -11.85
N PRO A 366 -12.59 -27.86 -11.60
CA PRO A 366 -12.34 -26.47 -11.92
C PRO A 366 -12.71 -26.28 -13.38
N ILE A 367 -13.76 -25.51 -13.63
CA ILE A 367 -14.20 -25.22 -14.99
C ILE A 367 -13.11 -24.31 -15.52
N VAL A 368 -12.27 -24.87 -16.39
CA VAL A 368 -11.16 -24.15 -16.99
C VAL A 368 -11.78 -22.92 -17.66
N PRO A 369 -11.52 -21.70 -17.15
CA PRO A 369 -11.98 -20.50 -17.81
C PRO A 369 -11.43 -20.51 -19.25
N PRO A 370 -12.09 -19.84 -20.21
CA PRO A 370 -11.49 -19.57 -21.52
C PRO A 370 -10.00 -19.19 -21.35
N ALA A 371 -9.11 -19.66 -22.22
CA ALA A 371 -7.66 -19.57 -21.98
C ALA A 371 -7.16 -18.13 -21.71
N CYS A 372 -7.90 -17.13 -22.18
CA CYS A 372 -7.71 -15.70 -21.88
C CYS A 372 -8.09 -15.31 -20.44
N LEU A 373 -9.18 -15.85 -19.88
CA LEU A 373 -9.56 -15.69 -18.47
C LEU A 373 -8.62 -16.48 -17.57
N ALA A 374 -8.16 -17.66 -18.01
CA ALA A 374 -7.13 -18.42 -17.29
C ALA A 374 -5.76 -17.72 -17.32
N ARG A 375 -5.40 -17.00 -18.40
CA ARG A 375 -4.20 -16.13 -18.44
C ARG A 375 -4.35 -14.88 -17.56
N ALA A 376 -5.54 -14.28 -17.51
CA ALA A 376 -5.83 -13.16 -16.59
C ALA A 376 -5.82 -13.62 -15.12
N ALA A 377 -6.40 -14.79 -14.81
CA ALA A 377 -6.36 -15.41 -13.49
C ALA A 377 -4.98 -15.96 -13.12
N ALA A 378 -4.17 -16.43 -14.08
CA ALA A 378 -2.77 -16.79 -13.87
C ALA A 378 -1.85 -15.56 -13.76
N SER A 379 -2.34 -14.38 -14.17
CA SER A 379 -1.72 -13.09 -13.85
C SER A 379 -2.26 -12.46 -12.55
N ALA A 380 -3.30 -13.06 -11.94
CA ALA A 380 -3.58 -12.80 -10.54
C ALA A 380 -2.46 -13.47 -9.73
N PRO A 381 -1.79 -12.74 -8.83
CA PRO A 381 -0.70 -13.31 -8.06
C PRO A 381 -1.24 -14.50 -7.26
N SER A 382 -0.62 -15.67 -7.41
CA SER A 382 -0.87 -16.78 -6.50
C SER A 382 -0.67 -16.29 -5.06
N ASP A 383 -1.59 -16.65 -4.15
CA ASP A 383 -1.49 -16.27 -2.72
C ASP A 383 -0.17 -16.77 -2.07
N THR A 384 0.49 -17.74 -2.70
CA THR A 384 1.89 -18.07 -2.44
C THR A 384 2.82 -17.24 -3.33
N PRO A 385 3.66 -16.37 -2.77
CA PRO A 385 4.62 -15.63 -3.57
C PRO A 385 5.63 -16.57 -4.24
N SER A 386 5.85 -16.39 -5.55
CA SER A 386 6.82 -17.15 -6.35
C SER A 386 8.25 -17.02 -5.81
N CYS A 387 8.58 -15.83 -5.28
CA CYS A 387 9.83 -15.55 -4.60
C CYS A 387 9.57 -15.30 -3.11
N THR A 388 9.93 -16.27 -2.27
CA THR A 388 9.80 -16.17 -0.80
C THR A 388 10.62 -15.02 -0.20
N LYS A 389 11.69 -14.59 -0.88
CA LYS A 389 12.61 -13.55 -0.40
C LYS A 389 12.06 -12.13 -0.57
N CYS A 390 11.40 -11.81 -1.68
CA CYS A 390 10.80 -10.48 -1.89
C CYS A 390 9.27 -10.50 -1.92
N ARG A 391 8.62 -11.66 -1.79
CA ARG A 391 7.19 -11.82 -1.95
C ARG A 391 6.67 -11.22 -3.27
N ASP A 392 7.39 -11.48 -4.36
CA ASP A 392 7.12 -10.97 -5.72
C ASP A 392 7.12 -9.45 -5.92
N THR A 393 7.55 -8.68 -4.92
CA THR A 393 7.68 -7.21 -5.03
C THR A 393 8.89 -6.77 -5.88
N GLY A 394 9.78 -7.69 -6.25
CA GLY A 394 11.01 -7.42 -7.02
C GLY A 394 12.12 -6.69 -6.24
N SER A 395 11.86 -6.31 -4.99
CA SER A 395 12.85 -5.69 -4.09
C SER A 395 12.43 -5.84 -2.64
N TYR A 396 13.36 -6.00 -1.71
CA TYR A 396 13.04 -5.99 -0.28
C TYR A 396 13.62 -4.74 0.39
N ALA A 397 13.02 -4.35 1.52
CA ALA A 397 13.52 -3.23 2.31
C ALA A 397 14.98 -3.48 2.69
N CYS A 398 15.83 -2.46 2.52
CA CYS A 398 17.23 -2.56 2.88
C CYS A 398 17.34 -2.86 4.38
N VAL A 399 17.90 -4.02 4.71
CA VAL A 399 18.02 -4.51 6.09
C VAL A 399 18.82 -3.54 6.97
N GLN A 400 19.77 -2.80 6.38
CA GLN A 400 20.65 -1.91 7.14
C GLN A 400 19.98 -0.59 7.53
N CYS A 401 19.26 0.06 6.62
CA CYS A 401 18.53 1.30 6.93
C CYS A 401 17.05 1.04 7.28
N LYS A 402 16.63 -0.22 7.36
CA LYS A 402 15.23 -0.63 7.55
C LYS A 402 14.24 0.07 6.61
N GLY A 403 14.64 0.28 5.35
CA GLY A 403 13.79 0.97 4.37
C GLY A 403 13.90 2.49 4.32
N ALA A 404 14.63 3.14 5.25
CA ALA A 404 14.68 4.60 5.32
C ALA A 404 15.51 5.27 4.20
N GLY A 405 16.47 4.57 3.60
CA GLY A 405 17.42 5.13 2.64
C GLY A 405 18.64 5.80 3.28
N TYR A 406 18.52 6.23 4.54
CA TYR A 406 19.59 6.86 5.32
C TYR A 406 19.85 6.04 6.59
N LEU A 407 21.09 6.04 7.06
CA LEU A 407 21.42 5.40 8.33
C LEU A 407 20.96 6.28 9.50
N PRO A 408 20.68 5.70 10.67
CA PRO A 408 20.48 6.51 11.87
C PRO A 408 21.75 7.31 12.18
N PRO A 409 21.62 8.43 12.90
CA PRO A 409 22.77 9.26 13.26
C PRO A 409 23.86 8.44 13.97
N GLY A 410 25.08 8.44 13.42
CA GLY A 410 26.21 7.64 13.93
C GLY A 410 26.36 6.23 13.35
N GLY A 411 25.70 5.92 12.22
CA GLY A 411 26.04 4.77 11.37
C GLY A 411 25.11 3.57 11.55
N PHE A 412 25.66 2.35 11.54
CA PHE A 412 24.86 1.11 11.43
C PHE A 412 24.10 0.71 12.71
N HIS A 413 24.44 1.28 13.87
CA HIS A 413 23.86 0.89 15.15
C HIS A 413 22.84 1.91 15.64
N ALA A 414 21.61 1.46 15.89
CA ALA A 414 20.52 2.31 16.39
C ALA A 414 20.76 2.86 17.82
N LYS A 415 21.72 2.31 18.55
CA LYS A 415 22.14 2.72 19.90
C LYS A 415 23.64 2.96 19.94
N ASN A 416 24.13 3.74 20.89
CA ASN A 416 25.57 3.79 21.14
C ASN A 416 26.02 2.45 21.73
N VAL A 417 27.19 1.97 21.30
CA VAL A 417 27.83 0.81 21.92
C VAL A 417 28.61 1.33 23.12
N VAL A 418 28.15 0.97 24.31
CA VAL A 418 28.81 1.33 25.58
C VAL A 418 29.35 0.05 26.19
N ASP A 419 30.68 -0.11 26.15
CA ASP A 419 31.38 -1.18 26.85
C ASP A 419 31.95 -0.61 28.16
N MET A 420 31.42 -1.07 29.30
CA MET A 420 31.82 -0.56 30.61
C MET A 420 33.29 -0.86 30.94
N LYS A 421 33.88 -1.91 30.37
CA LYS A 421 35.29 -2.25 30.60
C LYS A 421 36.23 -1.25 29.96
N ASN A 422 35.82 -0.70 28.82
CA ASN A 422 36.59 0.23 28.00
C ASN A 422 35.98 1.64 27.97
N ALA A 423 35.10 1.96 28.93
CA ALA A 423 34.37 3.22 28.95
C ALA A 423 35.21 4.39 29.44
N VAL A 424 36.18 4.15 30.34
CA VAL A 424 37.05 5.21 30.87
C VAL A 424 37.91 5.77 29.73
N GLY A 425 37.99 7.09 29.62
CA GLY A 425 38.62 7.83 28.52
C GLY A 425 37.73 8.06 27.29
N THR A 426 36.50 7.52 27.27
CA THR A 426 35.58 7.77 26.15
C THR A 426 34.96 9.17 26.21
N LYS A 427 34.83 9.81 25.05
CA LYS A 427 34.28 11.16 24.89
C LYS A 427 32.78 11.09 24.58
N TRP A 428 32.00 12.03 25.12
CA TRP A 428 30.54 12.07 24.97
C TRP A 428 30.02 13.48 24.77
N THR A 429 28.95 13.61 23.98
CA THR A 429 28.24 14.89 23.77
C THR A 429 26.79 14.78 24.23
N ALA A 430 26.37 15.62 25.17
CA ALA A 430 25.01 15.72 25.67
C ALA A 430 24.13 16.60 24.76
N HIS A 431 22.99 16.06 24.35
CA HIS A 431 22.04 16.74 23.46
C HIS A 431 21.17 17.77 24.18
N ARG A 432 21.08 17.64 25.50
CA ARG A 432 20.61 18.70 26.41
C ARG A 432 21.79 19.13 27.29
N ARG A 433 21.88 20.43 27.61
CA ARG A 433 22.90 20.92 28.54
C ARG A 433 22.73 20.17 29.86
N THR A 434 23.77 19.47 30.27
CA THR A 434 23.82 18.74 31.54
C THR A 434 24.71 19.55 32.46
N ARG A 435 24.16 20.12 33.54
CA ARG A 435 24.87 21.09 34.41
C ARG A 435 25.55 22.23 33.62
N GLY A 436 24.88 22.76 32.60
CA GLY A 436 25.40 23.84 31.75
C GLY A 436 26.32 23.40 30.60
N TRP A 437 26.85 22.18 30.64
CA TRP A 437 27.86 21.69 29.68
C TRP A 437 27.30 20.64 28.72
N ARG A 438 28.01 20.41 27.61
CA ARG A 438 27.64 19.41 26.58
C ARG A 438 28.75 18.43 26.26
N HIS A 439 30.01 18.82 26.34
CA HIS A 439 31.14 17.92 26.07
C HIS A 439 31.67 17.34 27.38
N PHE A 440 31.74 16.01 27.43
CA PHE A 440 32.18 15.28 28.60
C PHE A 440 33.19 14.19 28.22
N GLU A 441 33.99 13.80 29.19
CA GLU A 441 34.89 12.65 29.15
C GLU A 441 34.54 11.69 30.30
N CYS A 442 34.51 10.39 30.04
CA CYS A 442 34.28 9.39 31.07
C CYS A 442 35.55 9.16 31.90
N ILE A 443 35.49 9.45 33.20
CA ILE A 443 36.63 9.31 34.12
C ILE A 443 36.52 8.08 35.03
N GLY A 444 35.34 7.49 35.13
CA GLY A 444 35.09 6.35 36.00
C GLY A 444 33.88 5.54 35.55
N ALA A 445 33.88 4.25 35.91
CA ALA A 445 32.78 3.34 35.65
C ALA A 445 32.44 2.59 36.94
N SER A 446 31.14 2.48 37.26
CA SER A 446 30.65 1.66 38.37
C SER A 446 29.83 0.49 37.82
N PRO A 447 30.44 -0.70 37.61
CA PRO A 447 29.74 -1.89 37.13
C PRO A 447 28.58 -2.32 38.02
N LYS A 448 28.70 -2.15 39.34
CA LYS A 448 27.65 -2.49 40.31
C LYS A 448 26.41 -1.60 40.17
N ALA A 449 26.60 -0.30 39.97
CA ALA A 449 25.50 0.67 39.81
C ALA A 449 25.03 0.83 38.35
N LYS A 450 25.77 0.26 37.37
CA LYS A 450 25.53 0.45 35.93
C LYS A 450 25.57 1.93 35.50
N THR A 451 26.43 2.72 36.13
CA THR A 451 26.64 4.14 35.85
C THR A 451 28.06 4.41 35.36
N LEU A 452 28.21 5.46 34.55
CA LEU A 452 29.49 6.03 34.15
C LEU A 452 29.58 7.46 34.69
N THR A 453 30.73 7.78 35.29
CA THR A 453 31.03 9.12 35.79
C THR A 453 31.68 9.92 34.68
N LEU A 454 31.01 10.99 34.25
CA LEU A 454 31.44 11.88 33.19
C LEU A 454 31.87 13.22 33.77
N ARG A 455 33.03 13.74 33.33
CA ARG A 455 33.56 15.05 33.70
C ARG A 455 33.42 16.01 32.51
N ALA A 456 32.95 17.23 32.75
CA ALA A 456 32.85 18.22 31.68
C ALA A 456 34.25 18.61 31.19
N THR A 457 34.43 18.69 29.87
CA THR A 457 35.76 18.95 29.28
C THR A 457 36.24 20.38 29.53
N CYS A 458 35.33 21.35 29.48
CA CYS A 458 35.65 22.77 29.67
C CYS A 458 35.65 23.21 31.14
N ASP A 459 35.20 22.36 32.07
CA ASP A 459 35.15 22.64 33.50
C ASP A 459 35.32 21.33 34.30
N ILE A 460 36.55 21.09 34.76
CA ILE A 460 36.93 19.87 35.47
C ILE A 460 36.23 19.71 36.82
N THR A 461 35.63 20.77 37.37
CA THR A 461 34.91 20.74 38.65
C THR A 461 33.52 20.10 38.51
N VAL A 462 32.99 20.04 37.28
CA VAL A 462 31.67 19.47 37.02
C VAL A 462 31.78 18.00 36.64
N THR A 463 31.31 17.14 37.53
CA THR A 463 31.15 15.69 37.30
C THR A 463 29.67 15.29 37.38
N VAL A 464 29.28 14.31 36.58
CA VAL A 464 27.91 13.78 36.54
C VAL A 464 27.93 12.25 36.39
N ASP A 465 27.13 11.57 37.21
CA ASP A 465 26.93 10.13 37.08
C ASP A 465 25.74 9.84 36.18
N ILE A 466 26.00 9.21 35.04
CA ILE A 466 24.98 8.93 34.03
C ILE A 466 24.77 7.41 33.93
N PRO A 467 23.52 6.90 34.00
CA PRO A 467 23.26 5.50 33.77
C PRO A 467 23.62 5.08 32.34
N VAL A 468 24.18 3.88 32.17
CA VAL A 468 24.60 3.36 30.86
C VAL A 468 23.42 3.28 29.87
N THR A 469 22.19 3.14 30.36
CA THR A 469 20.98 3.16 29.52
C THR A 469 20.78 4.49 28.80
N PHE A 470 21.10 5.61 29.45
CA PHE A 470 21.00 6.96 28.88
C PHE A 470 22.09 7.18 27.82
N LEU A 471 23.32 6.73 28.10
CA LEU A 471 24.41 6.84 27.12
C LEU A 471 24.19 5.97 25.88
N LYS A 472 23.41 4.87 26.00
CA LYS A 472 22.99 4.05 24.85
C LYS A 472 21.96 4.77 23.97
N ASP A 473 21.23 5.75 24.50
CA ASP A 473 20.25 6.51 23.75
C ASP A 473 20.92 7.61 22.91
N ARG A 474 20.90 7.41 21.58
CA ARG A 474 21.44 8.35 20.60
C ARG A 474 20.64 9.63 20.46
N MET A 475 19.44 9.72 21.03
CA MET A 475 18.66 10.95 21.04
C MET A 475 19.03 11.87 22.20
N GLU A 476 19.69 11.34 23.23
CA GLU A 476 20.12 12.11 24.39
C GLU A 476 21.63 12.32 24.44
N TRP A 477 22.41 11.34 23.97
CA TRP A 477 23.86 11.36 24.00
C TRP A 477 24.47 10.86 22.69
N SER A 478 25.49 11.56 22.20
CA SER A 478 26.34 11.11 21.09
C SER A 478 27.70 10.65 21.59
N SER A 479 28.20 9.55 21.07
CA SER A 479 29.59 9.13 21.26
C SER A 479 30.54 10.07 20.53
N GLY A 480 31.63 10.45 21.19
CA GLY A 480 32.60 11.44 20.71
C GLY A 480 32.15 12.88 20.98
N TRP A 481 33.07 13.83 20.77
CA TRP A 481 32.72 15.25 20.73
C TRP A 481 32.18 15.59 19.35
N LYS A 482 30.99 16.18 19.32
CA LYS A 482 30.30 16.60 18.10
C LYS A 482 30.26 18.12 18.02
N GLN A 483 30.38 18.63 16.81
CA GLN A 483 30.35 20.06 16.53
C GLN A 483 28.90 20.55 16.44
N ARG A 484 28.71 21.88 16.50
CA ARG A 484 27.37 22.50 16.46
C ARG A 484 26.61 22.16 15.18
N ASP A 485 27.33 22.10 14.05
CA ASP A 485 26.75 21.86 12.73
C ASP A 485 26.31 20.41 12.51
N ASP A 486 26.73 19.48 13.37
CA ASP A 486 26.28 18.08 13.33
C ASP A 486 24.83 17.92 13.84
N PHE A 487 24.26 18.97 14.43
CA PHE A 487 22.94 18.97 15.05
C PHE A 487 21.95 19.95 14.40
N GLU A 488 20.69 19.56 14.37
CA GLU A 488 19.52 20.42 14.23
C GLU A 488 19.10 20.89 15.62
N TRP A 489 18.88 22.19 15.79
CA TRP A 489 18.61 22.79 17.10
C TRP A 489 17.13 23.13 17.22
N VAL A 490 16.47 22.66 18.28
CA VAL A 490 15.07 22.97 18.58
C VAL A 490 15.01 23.83 19.83
N GLY A 491 14.63 25.11 19.68
CA GLY A 491 14.57 26.11 20.74
C GLY A 491 15.65 27.19 20.61
N ASP A 492 15.59 28.21 21.47
CA ASP A 492 16.59 29.28 21.52
C ASP A 492 17.88 28.79 22.18
N VAL A 493 19.03 29.05 21.54
CA VAL A 493 20.35 28.53 21.94
C VAL A 493 20.84 29.20 23.22
N ASP A 494 20.35 30.41 23.50
CA ASP A 494 20.85 31.29 24.56
C ASP A 494 19.99 31.27 25.85
N GLN A 495 18.86 30.56 25.85
CA GLN A 495 18.02 30.39 27.04
C GLN A 495 18.56 29.28 27.97
N PRO A 496 18.49 29.44 29.32
CA PRO A 496 19.02 28.47 30.29
C PRO A 496 18.32 27.09 30.28
N GLY A 497 17.16 26.96 29.63
CA GLY A 497 16.50 25.68 29.33
C GLY A 497 17.07 24.94 28.10
N GLY A 498 17.91 25.61 27.31
CA GLY A 498 18.77 25.10 26.24
C GLY A 498 18.07 24.49 25.03
N ALA A 499 18.34 25.02 23.83
CA ALA A 499 18.00 24.36 22.57
C ALA A 499 18.38 22.87 22.59
N VAL A 500 17.43 22.00 22.25
CA VAL A 500 17.65 20.56 22.19
C VAL A 500 18.36 20.25 20.87
N ALA A 501 19.57 19.71 20.96
CA ALA A 501 20.32 19.26 19.80
C ALA A 501 19.74 17.92 19.33
N ARG A 502 19.27 17.85 18.09
CA ARG A 502 18.87 16.62 17.41
C ARG A 502 19.91 16.29 16.36
N PRO A 503 20.46 15.07 16.30
CA PRO A 503 21.44 14.77 15.26
C PRO A 503 20.83 14.90 13.86
N LYS A 504 21.55 15.50 12.91
CA LYS A 504 21.15 15.51 11.50
C LYS A 504 21.00 14.07 10.98
N GLY A 505 20.04 13.84 10.08
CA GLY A 505 19.79 12.52 9.48
C GLY A 505 21.09 11.89 8.96
N GLY A 506 21.33 10.62 9.30
CA GLY A 506 22.63 9.99 9.07
C GLY A 506 22.96 9.79 7.58
N ALA A 507 24.23 9.50 7.30
CA ALA A 507 24.76 9.33 5.96
C ALA A 507 23.89 8.40 5.10
N THR A 508 23.83 8.70 3.80
CA THR A 508 23.15 7.89 2.79
C THR A 508 23.55 6.42 2.96
N CYS A 509 22.57 5.53 3.07
CA CYS A 509 22.85 4.12 3.32
C CYS A 509 23.60 3.53 2.12
N VAL A 510 24.87 3.18 2.33
CA VAL A 510 25.78 2.69 1.29
C VAL A 510 25.25 1.43 0.59
N LYS A 511 24.47 0.60 1.30
CA LYS A 511 23.97 -0.67 0.76
C LYS A 511 22.78 -0.52 -0.19
N CYS A 512 21.96 0.51 -0.01
CA CYS A 512 20.85 0.79 -0.93
C CYS A 512 21.06 2.10 -1.70
N GLU A 513 22.22 2.73 -1.53
CA GLU A 513 22.60 3.99 -2.18
C GLU A 513 21.53 5.08 -2.02
N GLY A 514 20.88 5.13 -0.84
CA GLY A 514 19.83 6.12 -0.56
C GLY A 514 18.41 5.67 -0.94
N SER A 515 18.25 4.60 -1.71
CA SER A 515 16.93 4.19 -2.24
C SER A 515 16.03 3.50 -1.20
N GLY A 516 16.58 3.06 -0.06
CA GLY A 516 15.85 2.31 0.96
C GLY A 516 15.47 0.88 0.56
N GLN A 517 15.63 0.50 -0.71
CA GLN A 517 15.23 -0.81 -1.23
C GLN A 517 16.39 -1.51 -1.95
N ILE A 518 16.47 -2.83 -1.80
CA ILE A 518 17.47 -3.65 -2.48
C ILE A 518 16.73 -4.51 -3.52
N PRO A 519 17.13 -4.47 -4.80
CA PRO A 519 16.58 -5.36 -5.83
C PRO A 519 16.69 -6.83 -5.42
N CYS A 520 15.69 -7.64 -5.76
CA CYS A 520 15.70 -9.05 -5.40
C CYS A 520 16.60 -9.84 -6.37
N GLU A 521 17.72 -10.35 -5.86
CA GLU A 521 18.66 -11.19 -6.62
C GLU A 521 18.42 -12.70 -6.41
N ALA A 522 17.24 -13.10 -5.95
CA ALA A 522 16.93 -14.53 -5.79
C ALA A 522 16.89 -15.22 -7.17
N LYS A 523 17.49 -16.42 -7.27
CA LYS A 523 17.53 -17.21 -8.51
C LYS A 523 16.10 -17.58 -8.92
N GLY A 524 15.67 -17.16 -10.11
CA GLY A 524 14.30 -17.36 -10.61
C GLY A 524 13.29 -16.27 -10.24
N CYS A 525 13.72 -15.12 -9.69
CA CYS A 525 12.83 -13.99 -9.40
C CYS A 525 12.64 -13.09 -10.64
N ASP A 526 11.56 -13.29 -11.38
CA ASP A 526 11.27 -12.52 -12.61
C ASP A 526 11.14 -11.01 -12.33
N MET A 527 10.46 -10.65 -11.25
CA MET A 527 10.28 -9.25 -10.85
C MET A 527 11.59 -8.59 -10.38
N GLY A 528 12.50 -9.37 -9.81
CA GLY A 528 13.85 -8.93 -9.44
C GLY A 528 14.72 -8.69 -10.67
N LEU A 529 14.70 -9.64 -11.61
CA LEU A 529 15.40 -9.57 -12.90
C LEU A 529 14.96 -8.36 -13.72
N VAL A 530 13.65 -8.15 -13.90
CA VAL A 530 13.11 -6.99 -14.63
C VAL A 530 13.56 -5.67 -14.01
N ARG A 531 13.66 -5.61 -12.67
CA ARG A 531 14.09 -4.40 -11.98
C ARG A 531 15.60 -4.15 -12.12
N ILE A 532 16.40 -5.21 -12.05
CA ILE A 532 17.84 -5.15 -12.30
C ILE A 532 18.13 -4.74 -13.75
N GLU A 533 17.40 -5.29 -14.72
CA GLU A 533 17.50 -4.92 -16.14
C GLU A 533 17.09 -3.46 -16.39
N LYS A 534 15.99 -3.00 -15.79
CA LYS A 534 15.60 -1.58 -15.86
C LYS A 534 16.65 -0.66 -15.25
N GLN A 535 17.24 -1.04 -14.11
CA GLN A 535 18.34 -0.27 -13.52
C GLN A 535 19.57 -0.23 -14.43
N ARG A 536 19.95 -1.36 -15.04
CA ARG A 536 21.05 -1.42 -16.02
C ARG A 536 20.77 -0.55 -17.25
N ALA A 537 19.56 -0.61 -17.80
CA ALA A 537 19.16 0.21 -18.95
C ALA A 537 19.15 1.71 -18.63
N VAL A 538 18.78 2.09 -17.39
CA VAL A 538 18.88 3.48 -16.93
C VAL A 538 20.34 3.92 -16.83
N ILE A 539 21.21 3.07 -16.26
CA ILE A 539 22.65 3.35 -16.16
C ILE A 539 23.25 3.50 -17.57
N GLU A 540 22.98 2.58 -18.48
CA GLU A 540 23.47 2.60 -19.86
C GLU A 540 22.97 3.83 -20.63
N ARG A 541 21.69 4.18 -20.49
CA ARG A 541 21.14 5.41 -21.09
C ARG A 541 21.81 6.66 -20.53
N THR A 542 22.05 6.70 -19.22
CA THR A 542 22.70 7.82 -18.55
C THR A 542 24.16 7.95 -19.00
N GLU A 543 24.89 6.83 -19.08
CA GLU A 543 26.26 6.80 -19.62
C GLU A 543 26.31 7.22 -21.10
N ALA A 544 25.33 6.82 -21.91
CA ALA A 544 25.22 7.24 -23.30
C ALA A 544 24.94 8.75 -23.44
N ILE A 545 24.12 9.33 -22.57
CA ILE A 545 23.90 10.79 -22.52
C ILE A 545 25.20 11.52 -22.15
N PHE A 546 25.90 11.05 -21.10
CA PHE A 546 27.17 11.64 -20.70
C PHE A 546 28.24 11.53 -21.79
N LYS A 547 28.31 10.39 -22.51
CA LYS A 547 29.21 10.24 -23.67
C LYS A 547 28.87 11.22 -24.79
N ARG A 548 27.59 11.37 -25.14
CA ARG A 548 27.15 12.35 -26.16
C ARG A 548 27.48 13.79 -25.78
N GLN A 549 27.30 14.15 -24.51
CA GLN A 549 27.69 15.46 -23.99
C GLN A 549 29.21 15.67 -24.02
N LEU A 550 29.99 14.64 -23.71
CA LEU A 550 31.44 14.70 -23.84
C LEU A 550 31.87 14.89 -25.30
N ASP A 551 31.22 14.19 -26.23
CA ASP A 551 31.52 14.27 -27.66
C ASP A 551 31.06 15.60 -28.29
N SER A 552 29.99 16.23 -27.77
CA SER A 552 29.60 17.58 -28.19
C SER A 552 30.59 18.63 -27.67
N LEU A 553 30.98 18.54 -26.40
CA LEU A 553 31.97 19.46 -25.80
C LEU A 553 33.38 19.30 -26.40
N ARG A 554 33.68 18.15 -27.02
CA ARG A 554 34.95 17.93 -27.75
C ARG A 554 34.99 18.57 -29.14
N LYS A 555 33.84 18.95 -29.70
CA LYS A 555 33.75 19.62 -31.00
C LYS A 555 33.87 21.15 -30.86
N GLU A 556 33.78 21.66 -29.64
CA GLU A 556 33.88 23.07 -29.30
C GLU A 556 35.29 23.32 -28.72
N ASP A 557 36.10 24.13 -29.41
CA ASP A 557 37.50 24.41 -29.08
C ASP A 557 37.66 25.63 -28.13
N ASP A 558 36.77 25.76 -27.13
CA ASP A 558 36.83 26.82 -26.13
C ASP A 558 37.25 26.30 -24.74
N GLU A 559 37.96 27.15 -23.99
CA GLU A 559 38.54 26.85 -22.67
C GLU A 559 37.49 26.34 -21.66
N ALA A 560 36.26 26.88 -21.72
CA ALA A 560 35.18 26.52 -20.81
C ALA A 560 34.60 25.13 -21.14
N SER A 561 34.51 24.77 -22.41
CA SER A 561 34.10 23.43 -22.87
C SER A 561 35.15 22.37 -22.54
N ILE A 562 36.44 22.69 -22.66
CA ILE A 562 37.56 21.82 -22.25
C ILE A 562 37.51 21.57 -20.73
N GLN A 563 37.26 22.60 -19.92
CA GLN A 563 37.17 22.46 -18.46
C GLN A 563 35.95 21.63 -18.02
N ARG A 564 34.79 21.82 -18.67
CA ARG A 564 33.58 21.00 -18.44
C ARG A 564 33.79 19.55 -18.85
N ALA A 565 34.43 19.30 -19.99
CA ALA A 565 34.76 17.94 -20.44
C ALA A 565 35.71 17.23 -19.47
N ARG A 566 36.70 17.93 -18.91
CA ARG A 566 37.60 17.38 -17.86
C ARG A 566 36.84 17.02 -16.58
N MET A 567 35.91 17.85 -16.11
CA MET A 567 35.07 17.56 -14.93
C MET A 567 34.15 16.34 -15.16
N LEU A 568 33.49 16.28 -16.32
CA LEU A 568 32.64 15.15 -16.71
C LEU A 568 33.42 13.84 -16.80
N LYS A 569 34.64 13.87 -17.37
CA LYS A 569 35.54 12.71 -17.43
C LYS A 569 36.01 12.25 -16.05
N LYS A 570 36.28 13.19 -15.14
CA LYS A 570 36.63 12.90 -13.73
C LYS A 570 35.47 12.21 -12.99
N GLN A 571 34.23 12.66 -13.20
CA GLN A 571 33.04 12.02 -12.62
C GLN A 571 32.79 10.58 -13.14
N LEU A 572 33.07 10.33 -14.43
CA LEU A 572 32.98 8.98 -15.02
C LEU A 572 34.06 8.03 -14.48
N ASN A 573 35.30 8.49 -14.35
CA ASN A 573 36.42 7.68 -13.86
C ASN A 573 36.29 7.31 -12.38
N LEU A 574 35.80 8.23 -11.53
CA LEU A 574 35.54 7.97 -10.11
C LEU A 574 34.57 6.79 -9.89
N LYS A 575 33.57 6.62 -10.77
CA LYS A 575 32.63 5.48 -10.71
C LYS A 575 33.24 4.15 -11.15
N SER A 576 34.19 4.19 -12.10
CA SER A 576 34.93 3.01 -12.57
C SER A 576 35.92 2.51 -11.51
N ASP A 577 36.64 3.43 -10.87
CA ASP A 577 37.66 3.09 -9.89
C ASP A 577 37.06 2.57 -8.57
N ALA A 578 35.92 3.13 -8.13
CA ALA A 578 35.15 2.60 -7.00
C ALA A 578 34.68 1.14 -7.21
N LYS A 579 34.43 0.72 -8.46
CA LYS A 579 34.06 -0.67 -8.80
C LYS A 579 35.26 -1.62 -8.72
N LYS A 580 36.44 -1.18 -9.15
CA LYS A 580 37.70 -1.94 -9.01
C LYS A 580 38.13 -2.06 -7.55
N GLU A 581 37.97 -0.98 -6.79
CA GLU A 581 38.27 -0.93 -5.36
C GLU A 581 37.35 -1.84 -4.54
N ARG A 582 36.04 -1.89 -4.84
CA ARG A 582 35.10 -2.86 -4.25
C ARG A 582 35.52 -4.31 -4.48
N THR A 583 36.00 -4.63 -5.68
CA THR A 583 36.42 -6.00 -6.02
C THR A 583 37.68 -6.39 -5.24
N ARG A 584 38.63 -5.45 -5.08
CA ARG A 584 39.82 -5.65 -4.23
C ARG A 584 39.46 -5.78 -2.75
N ALA A 585 38.58 -4.93 -2.24
CA ALA A 585 38.15 -4.95 -0.84
C ALA A 585 37.42 -6.25 -0.46
N GLU A 586 36.66 -6.85 -1.37
CA GLU A 586 36.00 -8.12 -1.13
C GLU A 586 36.97 -9.32 -1.08
N VAL A 587 38.03 -9.29 -1.90
CA VAL A 587 39.13 -10.26 -1.84
C VAL A 587 39.92 -10.11 -0.54
N GLU A 588 40.24 -8.87 -0.15
CA GLU A 588 40.95 -8.55 1.09
C GLU A 588 40.16 -8.99 2.34
N ARG A 589 38.83 -8.80 2.33
CA ARG A 589 37.94 -9.24 3.42
C ARG A 589 37.95 -10.75 3.60
N LYS A 590 37.93 -11.52 2.50
CA LYS A 590 38.03 -12.99 2.56
C LYS A 590 39.39 -13.44 3.10
N ARG A 591 40.45 -12.67 2.83
CA ARG A 591 41.80 -12.90 3.36
C ARG A 591 41.89 -12.59 4.86
N ARG A 592 41.29 -11.48 5.32
CA ARG A 592 41.22 -11.10 6.75
C ARG A 592 40.37 -12.08 7.58
N GLN A 593 39.28 -12.61 7.03
CA GLN A 593 38.49 -13.64 7.72
C GLN A 593 39.26 -14.94 7.95
N LYS A 594 40.26 -15.27 7.12
CA LYS A 594 41.17 -16.40 7.35
C LYS A 594 42.20 -16.14 8.46
N LEU A 595 42.50 -14.87 8.75
CA LEU A 595 43.54 -14.47 9.72
C LEU A 595 42.99 -14.28 11.15
N GLN A 596 41.68 -14.10 11.33
CA GLN A 596 41.05 -13.84 12.64
C GLN A 596 40.86 -15.08 13.54
N ILE A 597 41.44 -16.23 13.20
CA ILE A 597 41.31 -17.45 14.04
C ILE A 597 42.26 -17.42 15.25
N ASN A 598 43.31 -16.59 15.26
CA ASN A 598 44.27 -16.53 16.37
C ASN A 598 44.59 -15.06 16.72
N ASP A 599 44.15 -14.56 17.88
CA ASP A 599 45.00 -13.84 18.89
C ASP A 599 44.14 -13.18 20.00
N ASP A 600 44.68 -13.11 21.23
CA ASP A 600 43.99 -12.85 22.50
C ASP A 600 44.25 -11.44 23.12
N GLY A 601 43.82 -10.38 22.41
CA GLY A 601 43.16 -9.18 22.97
C GLY A 601 43.82 -8.24 24.02
N SER A 602 44.88 -8.58 24.75
CA SER A 602 45.37 -7.73 25.88
C SER A 602 46.43 -6.70 25.50
N LYS A 603 47.26 -6.95 24.47
CA LYS A 603 48.44 -6.11 24.15
C LYS A 603 48.13 -4.74 23.52
N TRP A 604 46.92 -4.52 23.01
CA TRP A 604 46.54 -3.30 22.28
C TRP A 604 46.03 -2.16 23.16
N ALA A 605 45.65 -2.44 24.40
CA ALA A 605 45.22 -1.41 25.35
C ALA A 605 46.43 -0.70 25.97
N ASP A 606 47.44 -1.46 26.39
CA ASP A 606 48.63 -0.94 27.05
C ASP A 606 49.47 -0.07 26.11
N PHE A 607 49.68 -0.51 24.87
CA PHE A 607 50.41 0.26 23.85
C PHE A 607 49.82 1.64 23.55
N ARG A 608 48.48 1.79 23.61
CA ARG A 608 47.81 3.07 23.32
C ARG A 608 47.88 4.04 24.49
N ASN A 609 47.88 3.52 25.72
CA ASN A 609 48.00 4.36 26.91
C ASN A 609 49.43 4.92 27.03
N ASP A 610 50.45 4.10 26.79
CA ASP A 610 51.85 4.55 26.85
C ASP A 610 52.17 5.62 25.81
N ARG A 611 51.63 5.49 24.59
CA ARG A 611 51.84 6.46 23.51
C ARG A 611 51.15 7.80 23.79
N ARG A 612 49.93 7.77 24.31
CA ARG A 612 49.21 8.99 24.73
C ARG A 612 49.94 9.70 25.86
N ASP A 613 50.43 8.95 26.85
CA ASP A 613 51.09 9.53 28.02
C ASP A 613 52.49 10.08 27.66
N ALA A 614 53.10 9.60 26.56
CA ALA A 614 54.30 10.19 25.96
C ALA A 614 53.99 11.49 25.20
N GLU A 615 52.96 11.50 24.35
CA GLU A 615 52.50 12.70 23.60
C GLU A 615 52.08 13.83 24.56
N LEU A 616 51.42 13.48 25.69
CA LEU A 616 51.04 14.45 26.72
C LEU A 616 52.25 15.01 27.48
N ARG A 617 53.30 14.20 27.70
CA ARG A 617 54.55 14.66 28.32
C ARG A 617 55.32 15.63 27.43
N GLU A 618 55.34 15.40 26.12
CA GLU A 618 55.94 16.32 25.15
C GLU A 618 55.16 17.63 25.01
N TRP A 619 53.83 17.57 25.05
CA TRP A 619 52.98 18.76 25.02
C TRP A 619 53.14 19.63 26.28
N LEU A 620 53.19 19.01 27.47
CA LEU A 620 53.42 19.72 28.73
C LEU A 620 54.85 20.32 28.83
N ALA A 621 55.80 19.78 28.08
CA ALA A 621 57.16 20.33 27.96
C ALA A 621 57.25 21.51 26.97
N GLY A 622 56.14 21.90 26.34
CA GLY A 622 56.05 23.08 25.47
C GLY A 622 56.62 22.90 24.06
N ALA A 623 56.71 21.66 23.54
CA ALA A 623 57.42 21.35 22.30
C ALA A 623 56.54 21.12 21.06
N LEU A 624 55.24 21.43 21.09
CA LEU A 624 54.32 21.24 19.95
C LEU A 624 53.53 22.52 19.65
N ASP A 625 54.19 23.48 18.98
CA ASP A 625 53.53 24.68 18.43
C ASP A 625 53.18 24.55 16.93
N ASP A 626 53.46 23.42 16.29
CA ASP A 626 53.08 23.19 14.89
C ASP A 626 51.97 22.12 14.79
N GLU A 627 50.85 22.47 14.12
CA GLU A 627 49.74 21.54 13.84
C GLU A 627 50.26 20.28 13.11
N PRO A 628 49.89 19.05 13.54
CA PRO A 628 50.33 17.86 12.84
C PRO A 628 49.63 17.71 11.49
N ASP A 629 50.42 17.38 10.47
CA ASP A 629 49.98 17.07 9.11
C ASP A 629 48.86 15.98 9.12
N PRO A 630 47.65 16.30 8.59
CA PRO A 630 46.49 15.41 8.62
C PRO A 630 46.69 14.08 7.87
N ASP A 631 47.72 13.95 7.03
CA ASP A 631 48.00 12.70 6.30
C ASP A 631 48.79 11.66 7.14
N SER A 632 49.25 12.01 8.35
CA SER A 632 50.02 11.11 9.22
C SER A 632 49.19 10.11 10.06
N GLN A 633 47.84 10.15 9.96
CA GLN A 633 46.94 9.31 10.78
C GLN A 633 46.13 8.24 10.02
N GLN A 634 46.57 7.78 8.84
CA GLN A 634 45.96 6.61 8.17
C GLN A 634 46.69 5.30 8.40
#